data_AF-A0A840SKC5-F1
#
_entry.id   AF-A0A840SKC5-F1
#
_cell.length_a   1.000
_cell.length_b   1.000
_cell.length_c   1.000
_cell.angle_alpha   90.00
_cell.angle_beta   90.00
_cell.angle_gamma   90.00
#
_symmetry.space_group_name_H-M   'P 1'
#
loop_
_entity.id
_entity.type
_entity.pdbx_description
1 polymer ?
#
loop_
_entity_poly.entity_id
_entity_poly.type
_entity_poly.pdbx_seq_one_letter_code
_entity_poly.pdbx_strand_id
1 'polypeptide(L)'
;MQITYIIQKSRRRSISVSIVADNNVLVKAPYGTTERTVQEFLPSEVLDSVVVHELCHRRHMNHSKEFYAEIDQVFPEYKRWNKWLKDNGGVYLKRCGKK
;
A
#
# COMPACT_ATOMS: atom_id res chain seq x y z
N MET A 1 -13.26 -7.73 8.50
CA MET A 1 -13.34 -6.26 8.48
C MET A 1 -13.69 -5.82 7.06
N GLN A 2 -14.67 -4.94 6.87
CA GLN A 2 -15.01 -4.43 5.54
C GLN A 2 -14.18 -3.17 5.29
N ILE A 3 -13.35 -3.18 4.25
CA ILE A 3 -12.48 -2.05 3.88
C ILE A 3 -13.09 -1.32 2.70
N THR A 4 -13.11 0.01 2.79
CA THR A 4 -13.62 0.88 1.73
C THR A 4 -12.45 1.55 1.03
N TYR A 5 -12.35 1.38 -0.29
CA TYR A 5 -11.32 2.02 -1.10
C TYR A 5 -11.83 3.35 -1.65
N ILE A 6 -11.15 4.44 -1.30
CA ILE A 6 -11.38 5.77 -1.87
C ILE A 6 -10.32 6.01 -2.95
N ILE A 7 -10.72 6.03 -4.22
CA ILE A 7 -9.77 6.15 -5.34
C ILE A 7 -9.74 7.59 -5.85
N GLN A 8 -8.62 8.28 -5.60
CA GLN A 8 -8.38 9.63 -6.13
C GLN A 8 -7.49 9.57 -7.38
N LYS A 9 -8.08 9.81 -8.54
CA LYS A 9 -7.38 9.73 -9.83
C LYS A 9 -6.78 11.07 -10.26
N SER A 10 -5.56 11.04 -10.83
CA SER A 10 -4.90 12.23 -11.39
C SER A 10 -3.91 11.89 -12.52
N ARG A 11 -3.15 12.88 -13.00
CA ARG A 11 -2.06 12.70 -14.00
C ARG A 11 -0.80 12.02 -13.43
N ARG A 12 -0.78 11.67 -12.14
CA ARG A 12 0.38 11.08 -11.45
C ARG A 12 0.90 9.81 -12.12
N ARG A 13 2.17 9.50 -11.90
CA ARG A 13 2.88 8.34 -12.46
C ARG A 13 3.06 7.17 -11.49
N SER A 14 2.69 7.36 -10.24
CA SER A 14 2.78 6.35 -9.18
C SER A 14 1.38 6.04 -8.63
N ILE A 15 1.24 4.89 -7.96
CA ILE A 15 0.13 4.60 -7.04
C ILE A 15 0.65 4.84 -5.62
N SER A 16 -0.20 5.35 -4.75
CA SER A 16 0.11 5.58 -3.32
C SER A 16 -1.10 5.14 -2.55
N VAL A 17 -0.84 4.37 -1.50
CA VAL A 17 -1.84 3.82 -0.61
C VAL A 17 -1.62 4.45 0.74
N SER A 18 -2.69 4.92 1.38
CA SER A 18 -2.64 5.52 2.70
C SER A 18 -3.84 5.03 3.51
N ILE A 19 -3.60 4.69 4.78
CA ILE A 19 -4.67 4.30 5.69
C ILE A 19 -5.30 5.57 6.28
N VAL A 20 -6.63 5.63 6.23
CA VAL A 20 -7.44 6.73 6.75
C VAL A 20 -8.37 6.17 7.84
N ALA A 21 -8.97 7.04 8.65
CA ALA A 21 -9.95 6.64 9.65
C ALA A 21 -11.13 5.85 9.05
N ASP A 22 -11.86 5.15 9.92
CA ASP A 22 -13.10 4.42 9.59
C ASP A 22 -12.93 3.32 8.54
N ASN A 23 -11.81 2.58 8.60
CA ASN A 23 -11.47 1.49 7.66
C ASN A 23 -11.40 1.93 6.18
N ASN A 24 -11.11 3.22 5.95
CA ASN A 24 -10.93 3.74 4.61
C ASN A 24 -9.47 3.64 4.17
N VAL A 25 -9.26 3.22 2.93
CA VAL A 25 -7.95 3.20 2.27
C VAL A 25 -7.99 4.21 1.13
N LEU A 26 -7.20 5.27 1.26
CA LEU A 26 -7.04 6.24 0.18
C LEU A 26 -6.02 5.71 -0.82
N VAL A 27 -6.49 5.43 -2.03
CA VAL A 27 -5.66 5.05 -3.16
C VAL A 27 -5.61 6.21 -4.13
N LYS A 28 -4.54 7.00 -4.04
CA LYS A 28 -4.24 7.96 -5.09
C LYS A 28 -3.76 7.13 -6.30
N ALA A 29 -4.20 7.41 -7.51
CA ALA A 29 -3.83 6.59 -8.68
C ALA A 29 -3.79 7.36 -10.01
N PRO A 30 -3.08 6.86 -11.03
CA PRO A 30 -3.22 7.37 -12.40
C PRO A 30 -4.64 7.17 -12.95
N TYR A 31 -5.09 8.02 -13.88
CA TYR A 31 -6.44 7.91 -14.50
C TYR A 31 -6.78 6.53 -15.07
N GLY A 32 -5.81 5.80 -15.63
CA GLY A 32 -6.00 4.46 -16.20
C GLY A 32 -6.24 3.35 -15.17
N THR A 33 -6.20 3.65 -13.87
CA THR A 33 -6.35 2.64 -12.80
C THR A 33 -7.82 2.34 -12.58
N THR A 34 -8.21 1.06 -12.70
CA THR A 34 -9.57 0.59 -12.40
C THR A 34 -9.67 0.11 -10.94
N GLU A 35 -10.89 0.01 -10.40
CA GLU A 35 -11.11 -0.60 -9.07
C GLU A 35 -10.58 -2.03 -9.00
N ARG A 36 -10.82 -2.82 -10.05
CA ARG A 36 -10.24 -4.16 -10.20
C ARG A 36 -8.71 -4.14 -10.09
N THR A 37 -8.06 -3.18 -10.76
CA THR A 37 -6.60 -3.02 -10.67
C THR A 37 -6.15 -2.75 -9.23
N VAL A 38 -6.91 -1.93 -8.48
CA VAL A 38 -6.62 -1.66 -7.06
C VAL A 38 -6.76 -2.92 -6.21
N GLN A 39 -7.83 -3.70 -6.41
CA GLN A 39 -8.06 -4.95 -5.69
C GLN A 39 -6.99 -6.01 -5.98
N GLU A 40 -6.55 -6.14 -7.24
CA GLU A 40 -5.48 -7.07 -7.63
C GLU A 40 -4.10 -6.62 -7.11
N PHE A 41 -3.87 -5.30 -7.03
CA PHE A 41 -2.62 -4.70 -6.53
C PHE A 41 -2.51 -4.72 -5.00
N LEU A 42 -3.65 -4.76 -4.29
CA LEU A 42 -3.72 -4.79 -2.83
C LEU A 42 -4.46 -6.04 -2.34
N PRO A 43 -3.88 -7.24 -2.55
CA PRO A 43 -4.37 -8.43 -1.84
C PRO A 43 -4.24 -8.22 -0.32
N SER A 44 -5.01 -8.97 0.44
CA SER A 44 -5.14 -8.86 1.90
C SER A 44 -3.81 -8.70 2.63
N GLU A 45 -2.83 -9.54 2.32
CA GLU A 45 -1.57 -9.62 3.03
C GLU A 45 -0.64 -8.45 2.69
N VAL A 46 -0.77 -7.92 1.47
CA VAL A 46 -0.08 -6.68 1.07
C VAL A 46 -0.70 -5.49 1.79
N LEU A 47 -2.04 -5.47 1.90
CA LEU A 47 -2.74 -4.44 2.64
C LEU A 47 -2.37 -4.46 4.12
N ASP A 48 -2.30 -5.64 4.75
CA ASP A 48 -1.83 -5.79 6.13
C ASP A 48 -0.41 -5.24 6.30
N SER A 49 0.48 -5.51 5.33
CA SER A 49 1.85 -4.95 5.36
C SER A 49 1.87 -3.42 5.30
N VAL A 50 0.96 -2.80 4.55
CA VAL A 50 0.81 -1.34 4.48
C VAL A 50 0.20 -0.79 5.77
N VAL A 51 -0.82 -1.45 6.32
CA VAL A 51 -1.43 -1.05 7.59
C VAL A 51 -0.41 -1.05 8.71
N VAL A 52 0.36 -2.12 8.84
CA VAL A 52 1.42 -2.22 9.87
C VAL A 52 2.49 -1.14 9.66
N HIS A 53 2.86 -0.84 8.41
CA HIS A 53 3.79 0.23 8.08
C HIS A 53 3.31 1.61 8.56
N GLU A 54 2.08 1.99 8.21
CA GLU A 54 1.51 3.28 8.59
C GLU A 54 1.25 3.38 10.10
N LEU A 55 0.86 2.28 10.76
CA LEU A 55 0.70 2.25 12.21
C LEU A 55 2.04 2.39 12.93
N CYS A 56 3.10 1.73 12.45
CA CYS A 56 4.45 1.86 13.00
C CYS A 56 4.96 3.30 12.88
N HIS A 57 4.58 4.01 11.81
CA HIS A 57 4.91 5.43 11.66
C HIS A 57 4.38 6.31 12.79
N ARG A 58 3.35 5.88 13.54
CA ARG A 58 2.85 6.64 14.70
C ARG A 58 3.81 6.63 15.89
N ARG A 59 4.71 5.66 15.98
CA ARG A 59 5.76 5.59 17.01
C ARG A 59 7.13 6.01 16.48
N HIS A 60 7.40 5.67 15.22
CA HIS A 60 8.68 5.91 14.57
C HIS A 60 8.49 6.69 13.27
N MET A 61 8.78 8.00 13.29
CA MET A 61 8.53 8.90 12.15
C MET A 61 9.47 8.67 10.94
N ASN A 62 10.47 7.80 11.09
CA ASN A 62 11.44 7.46 10.06
C ASN A 62 11.59 5.94 9.92
N HIS A 63 12.15 5.48 8.80
CA HIS A 63 12.44 4.06 8.54
C HIS A 63 13.76 3.62 9.21
N SER A 64 13.90 3.85 10.52
CA SER A 64 15.09 3.48 11.30
C SER A 64 15.16 1.97 11.59
N LYS A 65 16.22 1.53 12.27
CA LYS A 65 16.32 0.13 12.72
C LYS A 65 15.21 -0.24 13.70
N GLU A 66 14.87 0.69 14.58
CA GLU A 66 13.80 0.55 15.58
C GLU A 66 12.43 0.41 14.92
N PHE A 67 12.17 1.20 13.86
CA PHE A 67 10.97 1.06 13.03
C PHE A 67 10.81 -0.38 12.50
N TYR A 68 11.86 -0.92 11.87
CA TYR A 68 11.79 -2.28 11.32
C TYR A 68 11.74 -3.36 12.40
N ALA A 69 12.37 -3.12 13.56
CA ALA A 69 12.27 -4.03 14.70
C ALA A 69 10.85 -4.11 15.25
N GLU A 70 10.14 -2.99 15.36
CA GLU A 70 8.73 -2.98 15.78
C GLU A 70 7.84 -3.67 14.75
N ILE A 71 8.03 -3.40 13.45
CA ILE A 71 7.30 -4.11 12.40
C ILE A 71 7.53 -5.62 12.47
N ASP A 72 8.78 -6.08 12.58
CA ASP A 72 9.10 -7.51 12.62
C ASP A 72 8.50 -8.19 13.86
N GLN A 73 8.31 -7.47 14.98
CA GLN A 73 7.63 -7.99 16.18
C GLN A 73 6.12 -8.18 15.96
N VAL A 74 5.46 -7.25 15.27
CA VAL A 74 4.00 -7.28 15.06
C VAL A 74 3.61 -8.12 13.85
N PHE A 75 4.40 -8.06 12.78
CA PHE A 75 4.12 -8.70 11.51
C PHE A 75 5.40 -9.22 10.84
N PRO A 76 5.88 -10.41 11.26
CA PRO A 76 7.14 -11.00 10.78
C PRO A 76 7.20 -11.19 9.25
N GLU A 77 6.05 -11.31 8.58
CA GLU A 77 5.98 -11.47 7.13
C GLU A 77 6.12 -10.15 6.35
N TYR A 78 6.24 -9.00 7.02
CA TYR A 78 6.28 -7.69 6.37
C TYR A 78 7.27 -7.63 5.20
N LYS A 79 8.49 -8.15 5.37
CA LYS A 79 9.53 -8.12 4.34
C LYS A 79 9.11 -8.83 3.06
N ARG A 80 8.38 -9.95 3.17
CA ARG A 80 7.85 -10.72 2.04
C ARG A 80 6.84 -9.88 1.24
N TRP A 81 5.87 -9.30 1.93
CA TRP A 81 4.77 -8.57 1.29
C TRP A 81 5.19 -7.18 0.77
N ASN A 82 6.10 -6.50 1.48
CA ASN A 82 6.75 -5.28 0.99
C ASN A 82 7.58 -5.55 -0.27
N LYS A 83 8.30 -6.69 -0.33
CA LYS A 83 9.02 -7.09 -1.55
C LYS A 83 8.05 -7.39 -2.68
N TRP A 84 6.99 -8.15 -2.43
CA TRP A 84 5.96 -8.44 -3.43
C TRP A 84 5.40 -7.14 -4.02
N LEU A 85 5.11 -6.14 -3.19
CA LEU A 85 4.58 -4.85 -3.63
C LEU A 85 5.55 -4.12 -4.57
N LYS A 86 6.85 -4.13 -4.26
CA LYS A 86 7.90 -3.53 -5.10
C LYS A 86 8.06 -4.24 -6.43
N ASP A 87 8.03 -5.58 -6.41
CA ASP A 87 8.22 -6.39 -7.62
C ASP A 87 6.99 -6.30 -8.56
N ASN A 88 5.78 -6.26 -8.01
CA ASN A 88 4.54 -6.31 -8.79
C ASN A 88 3.97 -4.92 -9.13
N GLY A 89 4.31 -3.87 -8.38
CA GLY A 89 3.76 -2.53 -8.59
C GLY A 89 3.99 -1.97 -9.99
N GLY A 90 5.15 -2.26 -10.59
CA GLY A 90 5.46 -1.87 -11.97
C GLY A 90 4.54 -2.52 -13.01
N VAL A 91 4.08 -3.75 -12.78
CA VAL A 91 3.14 -4.45 -13.67
C VAL A 91 1.81 -3.71 -13.71
N TYR A 92 1.29 -3.32 -12.55
CA TYR A 92 0.02 -2.60 -12.46
C TYR A 92 0.09 -1.18 -13.03
N LEU A 93 1.22 -0.48 -12.87
CA LEU A 93 1.44 0.82 -13.50
C LEU A 93 1.41 0.76 -15.03
N LYS A 94 2.01 -0.29 -15.62
CA LYS A 94 1.96 -0.53 -17.08
C LYS A 94 0.53 -0.71 -17.59
N ARG A 95 -0.31 -1.45 -16.84
CA ARG A 95 -1.73 -1.65 -17.16
C ARG A 95 -2.52 -0.34 -17.16
N CYS A 96 -2.07 0.66 -16.40
CA CYS A 96 -2.68 1.99 -16.31
C CYS A 96 -2.19 2.98 -17.39
N GLY A 97 -1.42 2.51 -18.39
CA GLY A 97 -0.86 3.34 -19.45
C GLY A 97 0.32 4.21 -18.99
N LYS A 98 1.00 3.84 -17.89
CA LYS A 98 2.20 4.54 -17.40
C LYS A 98 3.44 3.68 -17.66
N LYS A 99 4.49 4.32 -18.21
CA LYS A 99 5.84 3.77 -18.29
C LYS A 99 6.60 4.04 -16.99
#